data_AF-A0A7C4F5A3-F1
#
_entry.id   AF-A0A7C4F5A3-F1
#
_cell.length_a   1.000
_cell.length_b   1.000
_cell.length_c   1.000
_cell.angle_alpha   90.00
_cell.angle_beta   90.00
_cell.angle_gamma   90.00
#
_symmetry.space_group_name_H-M   'P 1'
#
loop_
_entity.id
_entity.type
_entity.pdbx_description
1 polymer ?
#
loop_
_entity_poly.entity_id
_entity_poly.type
_entity_poly.pdbx_seq_one_letter_code
_entity_poly.pdbx_strand_id
1 'polypeptide(L)'
;MGVRVKIRVSIGKVIECIALANSGFETDTPQLLVPTSFILKNRINIRKLGKPENLEYDTAGGPVMMYVYYKACSVNVVESDRASQEVIADLVISPIEKEVIMSDALIEELGILIVSPRKGFWRFLEEPSEKIRQSYPKQYW
;
A
#
# COMPACT_ATOMS: atom_id res chain seq x y z
N MET A 1 11.17 12.44 5.46
CA MET A 1 9.97 11.62 5.64
C MET A 1 9.57 11.06 4.29
N GLY A 2 8.82 9.96 4.23
CA GLY A 2 8.07 9.57 3.03
C GLY A 2 6.59 9.69 3.37
N VAL A 3 5.72 9.89 2.37
CA VAL A 3 4.28 10.03 2.62
C VAL A 3 3.71 8.69 3.05
N ARG A 4 3.13 8.65 4.24
CA ARG A 4 2.43 7.50 4.79
C ARG A 4 1.03 7.89 5.16
N VAL A 5 0.09 7.06 4.74
CA VAL A 5 -1.33 7.27 5.00
C VAL A 5 -1.88 6.06 5.73
N LYS A 6 -2.94 6.27 6.51
CA LYS A 6 -3.66 5.15 7.11
C LYS A 6 -4.57 4.56 6.05
N ILE A 7 -4.46 3.25 5.86
CA ILE A 7 -5.30 2.48 4.97
C ILE A 7 -6.06 1.42 5.76
N ARG A 8 -7.19 1.00 5.20
CA ARG A 8 -7.89 -0.22 5.56
C ARG A 8 -7.74 -1.19 4.40
N VAL A 9 -7.35 -2.41 4.74
CA VAL A 9 -7.09 -3.51 3.80
C VAL A 9 -8.07 -4.64 4.10
N SER A 10 -8.85 -5.05 3.09
CA SER A 10 -9.72 -6.23 3.18
C SER A 10 -9.07 -7.39 2.44
N ILE A 11 -8.59 -8.39 3.20
CA ILE A 11 -7.89 -9.58 2.71
C ILE A 11 -8.29 -10.82 3.52
N GLY A 12 -9.49 -11.33 3.24
CA GLY A 12 -10.16 -12.36 4.05
C GLY A 12 -10.49 -11.94 5.49
N LYS A 13 -10.04 -10.75 5.90
CA LYS A 13 -10.34 -10.01 7.12
C LYS A 13 -10.04 -8.52 6.86
N VAL A 14 -10.52 -7.65 7.73
CA VAL A 14 -10.26 -6.21 7.64
C VAL A 14 -9.13 -5.82 8.60
N ILE A 15 -8.12 -5.11 8.10
CA ILE A 15 -6.94 -4.65 8.86
C ILE A 15 -6.74 -3.17 8.58
N GLU A 16 -6.60 -2.35 9.62
CA GLU A 16 -6.13 -0.96 9.46
C GLU A 16 -4.62 -0.89 9.73
N CYS A 17 -3.89 -0.26 8.82
CA CYS A 17 -2.45 -0.09 8.90
C CYS A 17 -1.98 1.21 8.26
N ILE A 18 -0.71 1.52 8.43
CA ILE A 18 -0.03 2.63 7.79
C ILE A 18 0.76 2.08 6.60
N ALA A 19 0.53 2.69 5.43
CA ALA A 19 1.23 2.33 4.20
C ALA A 19 2.02 3.52 3.64
N LEU A 20 3.20 3.23 3.12
CA LEU A 20 4.04 4.17 2.38
C LEU A 20 3.52 4.31 0.96
N ALA A 21 3.21 5.53 0.55
CA ALA A 21 2.97 5.88 -0.85
C ALA A 21 4.35 6.01 -1.54
N ASN A 22 4.71 5.03 -2.37
CA ASN A 22 5.98 4.99 -3.07
C ASN A 22 5.77 5.16 -4.59
N SER A 23 5.94 6.37 -5.11
CA SER A 23 5.83 6.64 -6.54
C SER A 23 6.97 6.05 -7.39
N GLY A 24 8.02 5.50 -6.77
CA GLY A 24 9.06 4.75 -7.49
C GLY A 24 8.79 3.24 -7.55
N PHE A 25 7.65 2.79 -7.04
CA PHE A 25 7.15 1.43 -7.24
C PHE A 25 6.12 1.46 -8.36
N GLU A 26 6.64 1.42 -9.60
CA GLU A 26 5.88 1.58 -10.85
C GLU A 26 5.27 0.25 -11.29
N THR A 27 3.95 0.21 -11.49
CA THR A 27 3.23 -1.02 -11.87
C THR A 27 2.04 -0.74 -12.77
N ASP A 28 1.74 -1.63 -13.72
CA ASP A 28 0.59 -1.49 -14.64
C ASP A 28 -0.79 -1.64 -13.97
N THR A 29 -0.82 -2.20 -12.75
CA THR A 29 -2.03 -2.50 -11.99
C THR A 29 -1.87 -2.01 -10.56
N PRO A 30 -2.95 -1.68 -9.83
CA PRO A 30 -2.85 -1.33 -8.42
C PRO A 30 -2.26 -2.48 -7.60
N GLN A 31 -1.08 -2.26 -7.01
CA GLN A 31 -0.43 -3.24 -6.15
C GLN A 31 -0.25 -2.72 -4.72
N LEU A 32 -0.64 -3.56 -3.76
CA LEU A 32 -0.32 -3.41 -2.35
C LEU A 32 0.77 -4.42 -1.96
N LEU A 33 1.98 -3.93 -1.76
CA LEU A 33 3.09 -4.73 -1.26
C LEU A 33 3.04 -4.78 0.26
N VAL A 34 3.04 -5.99 0.81
CA VAL A 34 3.06 -6.24 2.26
C VAL A 34 4.27 -7.09 2.67
N PRO A 35 4.85 -6.84 3.84
CA PRO A 35 5.85 -7.73 4.43
C PRO A 35 5.28 -9.13 4.70
N THR A 36 6.12 -10.16 4.65
CA THR A 36 5.73 -11.49 5.11
C THR A 36 5.25 -11.48 6.57
N SER A 37 5.85 -10.63 7.41
CA SER A 37 5.44 -10.41 8.80
C SER A 37 4.02 -9.83 8.93
N PHE A 38 3.55 -9.01 7.96
CA PHE A 38 2.17 -8.53 7.91
C PHE A 38 1.18 -9.70 7.81
N ILE A 39 1.47 -10.65 6.93
CA ILE A 39 0.65 -11.86 6.73
C ILE A 39 0.60 -12.70 8.02
N LEU A 40 1.78 -12.95 8.61
CA LEU A 40 1.92 -13.80 9.79
C LEU A 40 1.27 -13.18 11.04
N LYS A 41 1.58 -11.92 11.35
CA LYS A 41 1.06 -11.23 12.55
C LYS A 41 -0.45 -11.10 12.52
N ASN A 42 -1.01 -10.82 11.34
CA ASN A 42 -2.45 -10.74 11.18
C ASN A 42 -3.11 -12.11 11.03
N ARG A 43 -2.38 -13.23 10.95
CA ARG A 43 -2.93 -14.58 10.72
C ARG A 43 -3.77 -14.65 9.43
N ILE A 44 -3.30 -14.04 8.35
CA ILE A 44 -3.99 -14.08 7.05
C ILE A 44 -3.87 -15.49 6.47
N ASN A 45 -4.98 -16.09 6.06
CA ASN A 45 -4.99 -17.42 5.45
C ASN A 45 -4.76 -17.29 3.93
N ILE A 46 -3.49 -17.24 3.54
CA ILE A 46 -3.08 -17.12 2.13
C ILE A 46 -3.57 -18.26 1.24
N ARG A 47 -3.87 -19.45 1.80
CA ARG A 47 -4.43 -20.58 1.02
C ARG A 47 -5.81 -20.24 0.44
N LYS A 48 -6.56 -19.34 1.08
CA LYS A 48 -7.86 -18.87 0.57
C LYS A 48 -7.73 -17.86 -0.57
N LEU A 49 -6.54 -17.31 -0.80
CA LEU A 49 -6.26 -16.35 -1.86
C LEU A 49 -5.91 -17.04 -3.20
N GLY A 50 -5.78 -18.37 -3.21
CA GLY A 50 -5.38 -19.13 -4.38
C GLY A 50 -3.87 -19.40 -4.43
N LYS A 51 -3.33 -19.61 -5.64
CA LYS A 51 -1.90 -19.85 -5.87
C LYS A 51 -1.26 -18.52 -6.30
N PRO A 52 -0.14 -18.09 -5.68
CA PRO A 52 0.56 -16.91 -6.14
C PRO A 52 1.35 -17.19 -7.43
N GLU A 53 1.63 -16.12 -8.16
CA GLU A 53 2.74 -16.08 -9.11
C GLU A 53 4.03 -15.62 -8.42
N ASN A 54 5.13 -16.18 -8.88
CA ASN A 54 6.47 -15.85 -8.42
C ASN A 54 7.08 -14.91 -9.44
N LEU A 55 7.14 -13.62 -9.11
CA LEU A 55 7.66 -12.59 -10.03
C LEU A 55 8.90 -11.94 -9.43
N GLU A 56 9.85 -11.62 -10.30
CA GLU A 56 11.04 -10.86 -9.94
C GLU A 56 10.72 -9.37 -10.03
N TYR A 57 10.99 -8.64 -8.95
CA TYR A 57 10.86 -7.19 -8.87
C TYR A 57 12.25 -6.58 -8.76
N ASP A 58 12.53 -5.60 -9.61
CA ASP A 58 13.74 -4.80 -9.50
C ASP A 58 13.62 -3.83 -8.33
N THR A 59 14.53 -3.96 -7.36
CA THR A 59 14.64 -3.04 -6.23
C THR A 59 15.96 -2.28 -6.30
N ALA A 60 16.09 -1.21 -5.50
CA ALA A 60 17.35 -0.50 -5.37
C ALA A 60 18.51 -1.39 -4.85
N GLY A 61 18.20 -2.51 -4.19
CA GLY A 61 19.18 -3.49 -3.71
C GLY A 61 19.45 -4.64 -4.67
N GLY A 62 18.83 -4.63 -5.86
CA GLY A 62 18.86 -5.73 -6.83
C GLY A 62 17.51 -6.45 -6.96
N PRO A 63 17.42 -7.43 -7.87
CA PRO A 63 16.20 -8.20 -8.11
C PRO A 63 15.80 -9.04 -6.90
N VAL A 64 14.50 -9.08 -6.61
CA VAL A 64 13.92 -9.81 -5.49
C VAL A 64 12.71 -10.58 -5.97
N MET A 65 12.66 -11.87 -5.66
CA MET A 65 11.52 -12.73 -5.97
C MET A 65 10.41 -12.50 -4.93
N MET A 66 9.23 -12.09 -5.41
CA MET A 66 8.04 -11.80 -4.60
C MET A 66 6.86 -12.68 -5.02
N TYR A 67 5.86 -12.79 -4.14
CA TYR A 67 4.66 -13.61 -4.37
C TYR A 67 3.46 -12.72 -4.65
N VAL A 68 2.89 -12.82 -5.85
CA VAL A 68 1.79 -11.97 -6.31
C VAL A 68 0.49 -12.76 -6.34
N TYR A 69 -0.52 -12.24 -5.64
CA TYR A 69 -1.90 -12.72 -5.73
C TYR A 69 -2.75 -11.64 -6.40
N TYR A 70 -3.18 -11.91 -7.63
CA TYR A 70 -3.96 -10.94 -8.39
C TYR A 70 -5.33 -10.66 -7.78
N LYS A 71 -5.70 -9.38 -7.70
CA LYS A 71 -7.00 -8.89 -7.22
C LYS A 71 -7.41 -9.51 -5.87
N ALA A 72 -6.43 -9.72 -4.99
CA ALA A 72 -6.58 -10.51 -3.77
C ALA A 72 -6.92 -9.67 -2.54
N CYS A 73 -6.88 -8.34 -2.63
CA CYS A 73 -7.32 -7.45 -1.58
C CYS A 73 -8.07 -6.24 -2.13
N SER A 74 -8.82 -5.57 -1.25
CA SER A 74 -9.29 -4.21 -1.49
C SER A 74 -8.70 -3.25 -0.47
N VAL A 75 -8.49 -2.01 -0.88
CA VAL A 75 -7.81 -0.97 -0.11
C VAL A 75 -8.59 0.33 -0.18
N ASN A 76 -8.71 1.03 0.94
CA ASN A 76 -9.11 2.43 0.97
C ASN A 76 -8.32 3.21 2.02
N VAL A 77 -8.09 4.50 1.78
CA VAL A 77 -7.49 5.43 2.74
C VAL A 77 -8.54 5.83 3.76
N VAL A 78 -8.20 5.84 5.04
CA VAL A 78 -9.11 6.15 6.13
C VAL A 78 -8.53 7.27 7.00
N GLU A 79 -9.20 8.41 7.00
CA GLU A 79 -8.91 9.55 7.88
C GLU A 79 -10.07 9.81 8.84
N SER A 80 -9.85 10.64 9.86
CA SER A 80 -10.89 10.96 10.84
C SER A 80 -12.10 11.68 10.25
N ASP A 81 -11.91 12.38 9.14
CA ASP A 81 -12.93 13.21 8.50
C ASP A 81 -13.51 12.61 7.21
N ARG A 82 -12.84 11.63 6.59
CA ARG A 82 -13.31 10.95 5.37
C ARG A 82 -12.61 9.62 5.12
N ALA A 83 -13.15 8.85 4.18
CA ALA A 83 -12.44 7.75 3.52
C ALA A 83 -12.36 7.99 2.01
N SER A 84 -11.39 7.35 1.34
CA SER A 84 -11.37 7.25 -0.12
C SER A 84 -12.38 6.19 -0.60
N GLN A 85 -12.54 6.11 -1.93
CA GLN A 85 -13.11 4.93 -2.56
C GLN A 85 -12.30 3.67 -2.26
N GLU A 86 -12.95 2.53 -2.37
CA GLU A 86 -12.31 1.22 -2.29
C GLU A 86 -11.75 0.84 -3.67
N VAL A 87 -10.48 0.42 -3.67
CA VAL A 87 -9.75 -0.02 -4.86
C VAL A 87 -9.39 -1.49 -4.71
N ILE A 88 -9.67 -2.30 -5.73
CA ILE A 88 -9.23 -3.69 -5.80
C ILE A 88 -7.78 -3.70 -6.26
N ALA A 89 -6.91 -4.39 -5.52
CA ALA A 89 -5.48 -4.41 -5.78
C ALA A 89 -4.92 -5.85 -5.79
N ASP A 90 -3.80 -6.01 -6.48
CA ASP A 90 -2.96 -7.18 -6.35
C ASP A 90 -2.23 -7.12 -5.00
N LEU A 91 -2.15 -8.26 -4.33
CA LEU A 91 -1.37 -8.40 -3.11
C LEU A 91 0.01 -8.93 -3.47
N VAL A 92 1.04 -8.15 -3.19
CA VAL A 92 2.44 -8.56 -3.36
C VAL A 92 3.03 -8.85 -1.99
N ILE A 93 3.47 -10.08 -1.75
CA ILE A 93 4.14 -10.44 -0.50
C ILE A 93 5.65 -10.36 -0.71
N SER A 94 6.29 -9.45 0.02
CA SER A 94 7.75 -9.28 0.00
C SER A 94 8.41 -9.99 1.20
N PRO A 95 9.52 -10.72 0.97
CA PRO A 95 10.31 -11.32 2.04
C PRO A 95 11.26 -10.33 2.73
N ILE A 96 11.54 -9.17 2.13
CA ILE A 96 12.57 -8.22 2.62
C ILE A 96 12.00 -6.89 3.13
N GLU A 97 10.81 -6.51 2.68
CA GLU A 97 10.22 -5.23 3.07
C GLU A 97 9.74 -5.24 4.51
N LYS A 98 9.74 -4.05 5.13
CA LYS A 98 9.41 -3.88 6.56
C LYS A 98 8.16 -3.03 6.78
N GLU A 99 7.72 -2.30 5.76
CA GLU A 99 6.53 -1.45 5.78
C GLU A 99 5.55 -1.95 4.71
N VAL A 100 4.26 -1.64 4.86
CA VAL A 100 3.31 -1.82 3.76
C VAL A 100 3.55 -0.69 2.75
N ILE A 101 3.58 -1.01 1.46
CA ILE A 101 3.92 -0.07 0.39
C ILE A 101 2.84 -0.12 -0.69
N MET A 102 2.38 1.05 -1.12
CA MET A 102 1.49 1.21 -2.27
C MET A 102 2.32 1.60 -3.49
N SER A 103 2.03 0.95 -4.62
CA SER A 103 2.50 1.32 -5.96
C SER A 103 1.96 2.68 -6.40
N ASP A 104 2.58 3.26 -7.42
CA ASP A 104 2.11 4.47 -8.10
C ASP A 104 0.66 4.34 -8.60
N ALA A 105 0.30 3.22 -9.23
CA ALA A 105 -1.04 2.98 -9.75
C ALA A 105 -2.09 2.93 -8.62
N LEU A 106 -1.77 2.27 -7.49
CA LEU A 106 -2.67 2.26 -6.34
C LEU A 106 -2.79 3.64 -5.69
N ILE A 107 -1.71 4.43 -5.64
CA ILE A 107 -1.73 5.80 -5.13
C ILE A 107 -2.66 6.68 -5.97
N GLU A 108 -2.57 6.57 -7.30
CA GLU A 108 -3.41 7.32 -8.23
C GLU A 108 -4.88 6.93 -8.11
N GLU A 109 -5.21 5.63 -8.11
CA GLU A 109 -6.59 5.16 -7.97
C GLU A 109 -7.22 5.52 -6.63
N LEU A 110 -6.44 5.56 -5.53
CA LEU A 110 -6.91 6.03 -4.23
C LEU A 110 -7.08 7.57 -4.17
N GLY A 111 -6.70 8.29 -5.23
CA GLY A 111 -6.80 9.74 -5.31
C GLY A 111 -5.85 10.44 -4.34
N ILE A 112 -4.66 9.90 -4.11
CA ILE A 112 -3.65 10.52 -3.23
C ILE A 112 -2.72 11.41 -4.05
N LEU A 113 -2.60 12.68 -3.65
CA LEU A 113 -1.59 13.59 -4.20
C LEU A 113 -0.46 13.81 -3.20
N ILE A 114 0.75 13.42 -3.58
CA ILE A 114 1.98 13.69 -2.82
C ILE A 114 2.41 15.13 -3.08
N VAL A 115 2.34 15.99 -2.05
CA VAL A 115 2.65 17.43 -2.17
C VAL A 115 4.11 17.71 -1.82
N SER A 116 4.63 17.08 -0.77
CA SER A 116 6.05 17.21 -0.39
C SER A 116 6.54 15.92 0.25
N PRO A 117 7.23 15.04 -0.49
CA PRO A 117 7.62 13.72 0.00
C PRO A 117 8.45 13.80 1.28
N ARG A 118 9.53 14.61 1.25
CA ARG A 118 10.47 14.75 2.37
C ARG A 118 9.80 15.33 3.62
N LYS A 119 8.85 16.26 3.47
CA LYS A 119 8.06 16.83 4.57
C LYS A 119 6.85 15.96 4.96
N GLY A 120 6.54 14.92 4.19
CA GLY A 120 5.40 14.04 4.42
C GLY A 120 4.05 14.74 4.20
N PHE A 121 3.99 15.71 3.28
CA PHE A 121 2.75 16.41 2.97
C PHE A 121 2.03 15.78 1.79
N TRP A 122 0.73 15.61 1.94
CA TRP A 122 -0.14 15.02 0.94
C TRP A 122 -1.56 15.58 1.07
N ARG A 123 -2.43 15.28 0.11
CA ARG A 123 -3.87 15.56 0.18
C ARG A 123 -4.63 14.58 -0.70
N PHE A 124 -5.94 14.49 -0.56
CA PHE A 124 -6.74 13.84 -1.58
C PHE A 124 -6.88 14.72 -2.83
N LEU A 125 -7.02 14.09 -4.00
CA LEU A 125 -7.16 14.76 -5.30
C LEU A 125 -8.30 15.80 -5.28
N GLU A 126 -9.44 15.41 -4.72
CA GLU A 126 -10.67 16.22 -4.61
C GLU A 126 -10.59 17.34 -3.56
N GLU A 127 -9.55 17.35 -2.72
CA GLU A 127 -9.41 18.39 -1.69
C GLU A 127 -8.84 19.68 -2.26
N PRO A 128 -9.25 20.85 -1.72
CA PRO A 128 -8.63 22.13 -2.04
C PRO A 128 -7.11 22.10 -1.82
N SER A 129 -6.36 22.91 -2.58
CA SER A 129 -4.90 23.00 -2.50
C SER A 129 -4.38 23.36 -1.11
N GLU A 130 -5.17 24.09 -0.33
CA GLU A 130 -4.84 24.58 1.00
C GLU A 130 -4.98 23.49 2.08
N LYS A 131 -5.74 22.42 1.79
CA LYS A 131 -5.97 21.33 2.74
C LYS A 131 -4.83 20.32 2.68
N ILE A 132 -3.71 20.68 3.31
CA ILE A 132 -2.53 19.82 3.41
C ILE A 132 -2.62 18.91 4.62
N ARG A 133 -2.48 17.60 4.38
CA ARG A 133 -2.42 16.55 5.40
C ARG A 133 -0.98 16.20 5.72
N GLN A 134 -0.76 15.77 6.96
CA GLN A 134 0.53 15.31 7.42
C GLN A 134 0.58 13.78 7.41
N SER A 135 1.72 13.24 7.02
CA SER A 135 2.02 11.81 7.01
C SER A 135 1.94 11.22 8.41
N TYR A 136 1.46 9.98 8.49
CA TYR A 136 1.58 9.15 9.69
C TYR A 136 3.04 8.73 9.93
N PRO A 137 3.40 8.36 11.18
CA PRO A 137 4.68 7.73 11.49
C PRO A 137 4.86 6.40 10.75
N LYS A 138 6.11 5.94 10.63
CA LYS A 138 6.41 4.61 10.09
C LYS A 138 5.74 3.52 10.91
N GLN A 139 5.20 2.50 10.25
CA GLN A 139 4.75 1.28 10.89
C GLN A 139 5.53 0.09 10.35
N TYR A 140 6.33 -0.54 11.22
CA TYR A 140 7.05 -1.75 10.89
C TYR A 140 6.24 -2.99 11.23
N TRP A 141 6.41 -4.03 10.42
CA TRP A 141 5.76 -5.33 10.56
C TRP A 141 6.72 -6.43 10.91
#